data_AF-A0A2T5I336-F1
#
_entry.id   AF-A0A2T5I336-F1
#
_cell.length_a   1.000
_cell.length_b   1.000
_cell.length_c   1.000
_cell.angle_alpha   90.00
_cell.angle_beta   90.00
_cell.angle_gamma   90.00
#
_symmetry.space_group_name_H-M   'P 1'
#
loop_
_entity.id
_entity.type
_entity.pdbx_description
1 polymer ?
#
loop_
_entity_poly.entity_id
_entity_poly.type
_entity_poly.pdbx_seq_one_letter_code
_entity_poly.pdbx_strand_id
1 'polypeptide(L)'
;MGWIDRRPAIIKRCREEQSRITYLTIEQIKRLIECAKQDQNPQIYPFIVIGLGTSMRRMEILEIRRENVNLKQRTIYIPNAKGGAREQPITRQLAEFLEGYMTGLQKGTPWLFPSPSAKEGHNDGYSQTVSPCSFRRRNGS
;
A
#
# COMPACT_ATOMS: atom_id res chain seq x y z
N MET A 1 43.21 10.47 26.84
CA MET A 1 42.14 10.59 27.86
C MET A 1 41.34 11.84 27.56
N GLY A 2 40.26 11.73 26.77
CA GLY A 2 39.44 12.88 26.37
C GLY A 2 37.98 12.56 26.64
N TRP A 3 37.61 12.51 27.92
CA TRP A 3 36.26 12.20 28.36
C TRP A 3 35.44 13.48 28.35
N ILE A 4 34.28 13.44 27.68
CA ILE A 4 33.26 14.49 27.79
C ILE A 4 32.62 14.33 29.17
N ASP A 5 33.00 15.22 30.09
CA ASP A 5 32.67 15.10 31.51
C ASP A 5 31.27 15.64 31.86
N ARG A 6 30.54 16.22 30.88
CA ARG A 6 29.20 16.80 31.09
C ARG A 6 28.36 16.72 29.81
N ARG A 7 27.05 16.48 29.93
CA ARG A 7 26.11 16.59 28.79
C ARG A 7 26.11 18.04 28.26
N PRO A 8 26.53 18.29 27.00
CA PRO A 8 26.82 19.65 26.52
C PRO A 8 25.59 20.54 26.32
N ALA A 9 24.38 19.99 26.26
CA ALA A 9 23.14 20.77 26.28
C ALA A 9 21.93 19.89 26.64
N ILE A 10 21.00 20.44 27.43
CA ILE A 10 19.65 19.88 27.59
C ILE A 10 18.81 20.46 26.45
N ILE A 11 18.73 19.74 25.34
CA ILE A 11 17.88 20.12 24.21
C ILE A 11 16.42 19.88 24.61
N LYS A 12 15.67 20.95 24.88
CA LYS A 12 14.22 20.86 25.02
C LYS A 12 13.65 20.45 23.65
N ARG A 13 13.05 19.26 23.58
CA ARG A 13 12.34 18.81 22.38
C ARG A 13 11.21 19.81 22.12
N CYS A 14 11.24 20.49 20.96
CA CYS A 14 10.07 21.24 20.50
C CYS A 14 8.88 20.28 20.39
N ARG A 15 7.72 20.75 20.85
CA ARG A 15 6.47 20.00 20.73
C ARG A 15 6.15 19.92 19.24
N GLU A 16 6.29 18.73 18.66
CA GLU A 16 5.79 18.48 17.31
C GLU A 16 4.29 18.81 17.32
N GLU A 17 3.85 19.62 16.37
CA GLU A 17 2.43 19.83 16.14
C GLU A 17 1.83 18.45 15.88
N GLN A 18 0.92 18.02 16.75
CA GLN A 18 0.29 16.70 16.66
C GLN A 18 -0.53 16.69 15.36
N SER A 19 0.11 16.33 14.24
CA SER A 19 -0.54 16.31 12.95
C SER A 19 -1.75 15.38 13.06
N ARG A 20 -2.93 15.94 12.80
CA ARG A 20 -4.20 15.26 13.03
C ARG A 20 -4.28 14.08 12.07
N ILE A 21 -4.17 12.86 12.61
CA ILE A 21 -4.37 11.63 11.84
C ILE A 21 -5.82 11.65 11.36
N THR A 22 -5.99 11.87 10.05
CA THR A 22 -7.32 11.94 9.41
C THR A 22 -7.62 10.57 8.82
N TYR A 23 -8.71 9.95 9.26
CA TYR A 23 -9.20 8.68 8.75
C TYR A 23 -10.24 8.92 7.65
N LEU A 24 -10.30 8.01 6.68
CA LEU A 24 -11.34 8.02 5.66
C LEU A 24 -12.66 7.52 6.26
N THR A 25 -13.74 8.23 6.00
CA THR A 25 -15.09 7.74 6.31
C THR A 25 -15.46 6.61 5.34
N ILE A 26 -16.47 5.82 5.72
CA ILE A 26 -16.99 4.73 4.87
C ILE A 26 -17.39 5.24 3.48
N GLU A 27 -18.03 6.41 3.41
CA GLU A 27 -18.42 7.04 2.14
C GLU A 27 -17.21 7.47 1.31
N GLN A 28 -16.15 7.97 1.95
CA GLN A 28 -14.90 8.29 1.24
C GLN A 28 -14.20 7.03 0.72
N ILE A 29 -14.21 5.94 1.47
CA ILE A 29 -13.66 4.65 1.03
C ILE A 29 -14.42 4.12 -0.19
N LYS A 30 -15.76 4.15 -0.17
CA LYS A 30 -16.57 3.76 -1.33
C LYS A 30 -16.24 4.59 -2.57
N ARG A 31 -16.17 5.92 -2.42
CA ARG A 31 -15.81 6.82 -3.53
C ARG A 31 -14.40 6.55 -4.05
N LEU A 32 -13.44 6.29 -3.16
CA LEU A 32 -12.07 5.95 -3.53
C LEU A 32 -12.03 4.66 -4.36
N ILE A 33 -12.76 3.63 -3.93
CA ILE A 33 -12.86 2.36 -4.64
C ILE A 33 -13.48 2.55 -6.03
N GLU A 34 -14.56 3.31 -6.15
CA GLU A 34 -15.20 3.57 -7.44
C GLU A 34 -14.31 4.34 -8.41
N CYS A 35 -13.59 5.37 -7.93
CA CYS A 35 -12.61 6.08 -8.74
C CYS A 35 -11.46 5.15 -9.17
N ALA A 36 -10.97 4.28 -8.28
CA ALA A 36 -9.88 3.36 -8.57
C ALA A 36 -10.24 2.34 -9.67
N LYS A 37 -11.51 1.91 -9.73
CA LYS A 37 -12.00 1.02 -10.80
C LYS A 37 -12.02 1.69 -12.18
N GLN A 38 -12.17 3.02 -12.23
CA GLN A 38 -12.25 3.82 -13.45
C GLN A 38 -10.89 4.35 -13.89
N ASP A 39 -9.84 4.11 -13.11
CA ASP A 39 -8.51 4.61 -13.41
C ASP A 39 -7.91 3.91 -14.64
N GLN A 40 -7.04 4.61 -15.35
CA GLN A 40 -6.33 4.09 -16.52
C GLN A 40 -5.33 2.99 -16.13
N ASN A 41 -4.84 3.00 -14.89
CA ASN A 41 -3.90 2.00 -14.41
C ASN A 41 -4.64 0.85 -13.71
N PRO A 42 -4.69 -0.36 -14.30
CA PRO A 42 -5.40 -1.50 -13.74
C PRO A 42 -4.80 -2.02 -12.42
N GLN A 43 -3.62 -1.54 -12.02
CA GLN A 43 -2.97 -1.93 -10.76
C GLN A 43 -3.43 -1.11 -9.55
N ILE A 44 -4.01 0.08 -9.76
CA ILE A 44 -4.42 0.96 -8.66
C ILE A 44 -5.57 0.34 -7.87
N TYR A 45 -6.55 -0.24 -8.55
CA TYR A 45 -7.67 -0.91 -7.92
C TYR A 45 -7.24 -2.08 -6.99
N PRO A 46 -6.48 -3.09 -7.45
CA PRO A 46 -6.00 -4.17 -6.59
C PRO A 46 -5.11 -3.66 -5.44
N PHE A 47 -4.28 -2.63 -5.68
CA PHE A 47 -3.46 -2.02 -4.63
C PHE A 47 -4.32 -1.45 -3.50
N ILE A 48 -5.37 -0.69 -3.83
CA ILE A 48 -6.28 -0.09 -2.85
C ILE A 48 -7.08 -1.16 -2.11
N VAL A 49 -7.59 -2.17 -2.81
CA VAL A 49 -8.38 -3.25 -2.21
C VAL A 49 -7.55 -4.07 -1.22
N ILE A 50 -6.30 -4.41 -1.56
CA ILE A 50 -5.39 -5.10 -0.63
C ILE A 50 -5.05 -4.20 0.56
N GLY A 51 -4.72 -2.93 0.31
CA GLY A 51 -4.37 -1.98 1.37
C GLY A 51 -5.49 -1.78 2.38
N LEU A 52 -6.73 -1.64 1.91
CA LEU A 52 -7.90 -1.53 2.78
C LEU A 52 -8.22 -2.84 3.51
N GLY A 53 -8.03 -3.99 2.86
CA GLY A 53 -8.36 -5.30 3.42
C GLY A 53 -7.33 -5.85 4.42
N THR A 54 -6.08 -5.40 4.35
CA THR A 54 -4.97 -5.97 5.15
C THR A 54 -4.21 -4.93 5.98
N SER A 55 -4.42 -3.64 5.74
CA SER A 55 -3.68 -2.54 6.38
C SER A 55 -2.15 -2.69 6.28
N MET A 56 -1.66 -3.34 5.22
CA MET A 56 -0.24 -3.52 4.94
C MET A 56 0.43 -2.20 4.55
N ARG A 57 1.75 -2.10 4.76
CA ARG A 57 2.50 -0.93 4.32
C ARG A 57 2.57 -0.89 2.80
N ARG A 58 2.59 0.30 2.20
CA ARG A 58 2.69 0.48 0.74
C ARG A 58 3.76 -0.40 0.10
N MET A 59 4.99 -0.34 0.60
CA MET A 59 6.10 -1.11 0.02
C MET A 59 5.89 -2.62 0.17
N GLU A 60 5.36 -3.07 1.31
CA GLU A 60 5.04 -4.49 1.53
C GLU A 60 4.01 -5.00 0.51
N ILE A 61 3.05 -4.17 0.10
CA ILE A 61 2.03 -4.52 -0.91
C ILE A 61 2.64 -4.61 -2.31
N LEU A 62 3.48 -3.63 -2.65
CA LEU A 62 4.12 -3.59 -3.97
C LEU A 62 5.05 -4.80 -4.14
N GLU A 63 5.78 -5.18 -3.08
CA GLU A 63 6.79 -6.26 -3.05
C GLU A 63 6.19 -7.67 -2.99
N ILE A 64 4.86 -7.81 -3.09
CA ILE A 64 4.22 -9.11 -3.09
C ILE A 64 4.59 -9.87 -4.37
N ARG A 65 5.17 -11.06 -4.18
CA ARG A 65 5.33 -12.07 -5.22
C ARG A 65 4.12 -12.99 -5.25
N ARG A 66 3.83 -13.57 -6.42
CA ARG A 66 2.74 -14.54 -6.59
C ARG A 66 2.90 -15.75 -5.67
N GLU A 67 4.13 -16.20 -5.45
CA GLU A 67 4.47 -17.32 -4.55
C GLU A 67 4.18 -17.04 -3.08
N ASN A 68 4.13 -15.76 -2.69
CA ASN A 68 3.84 -15.35 -1.32
C ASN A 68 2.33 -15.38 -1.02
N VAL A 69 1.46 -15.53 -2.02
CA VAL A 69 0.01 -15.53 -1.84
C VAL A 69 -0.50 -16.96 -1.75
N ASN A 70 -0.92 -17.37 -0.55
CA ASN A 70 -1.56 -18.66 -0.34
C ASN A 70 -3.07 -18.50 -0.29
N LEU A 71 -3.74 -18.74 -1.42
CA LEU A 71 -5.19 -18.62 -1.53
C LEU A 71 -5.95 -19.69 -0.72
N LYS A 72 -5.36 -20.89 -0.53
CA LYS A 72 -5.96 -21.98 0.25
C LYS A 72 -5.98 -21.66 1.74
N GLN A 73 -4.84 -21.19 2.25
CA GLN A 73 -4.71 -20.81 3.66
C GLN A 73 -5.24 -19.38 3.93
N ARG A 74 -5.52 -18.61 2.87
CA ARG A 74 -5.93 -17.20 2.94
C ARG A 74 -4.90 -16.38 3.71
N THR A 75 -3.65 -16.49 3.31
CA THR A 75 -2.53 -15.76 3.89
C THR A 75 -1.64 -15.16 2.80
N ILE A 76 -1.02 -14.02 3.11
CA ILE A 76 0.04 -13.40 2.32
C ILE A 76 1.31 -13.42 3.17
N TYR A 77 2.38 -14.04 2.66
CA TYR A 77 3.69 -14.03 3.29
C TYR A 77 4.46 -12.74 2.96
N ILE A 78 4.96 -12.06 3.98
CA ILE A 78 5.70 -10.81 3.85
C ILE A 78 7.13 -11.07 4.35
N PRO A 79 8.10 -11.31 3.46
CA PRO A 79 9.47 -11.67 3.87
C PRO A 79 10.20 -10.50 4.53
N ASN A 80 10.07 -9.30 3.97
CA ASN A 80 10.82 -8.10 4.38
C ASN A 80 9.89 -7.06 5.01
N ALA A 81 9.34 -7.34 6.20
CA ALA A 81 8.63 -6.32 6.95
C ALA A 81 9.57 -5.59 7.92
N LYS A 82 9.22 -4.34 8.28
CA LYS A 82 9.98 -3.53 9.25
C LYS A 82 10.23 -4.23 10.61
N GLY A 83 9.42 -5.23 10.95
CA GLY A 83 9.54 -6.03 12.18
C GLY A 83 9.98 -7.48 11.96
N GLY A 84 10.48 -7.83 10.77
CA GLY A 84 10.79 -9.22 10.38
C GLY A 84 9.68 -9.88 9.57
N ALA A 85 9.95 -11.10 9.09
CA ALA A 85 9.02 -11.84 8.27
C ALA A 85 7.71 -12.15 9.02
N ARG A 86 6.57 -12.04 8.33
CA ARG A 86 5.24 -12.32 8.91
C ARG A 86 4.26 -12.86 7.88
N GLU A 87 3.24 -13.56 8.36
CA GLU A 87 2.07 -13.92 7.58
C GLU A 87 0.91 -12.97 7.89
N GLN A 88 0.28 -12.44 6.85
CA GLN A 88 -0.89 -11.58 6.95
C GLN A 88 -2.15 -12.34 6.51
N PRO A 89 -3.12 -12.59 7.40
CA PRO A 89 -4.38 -13.21 7.01
C PRO A 89 -5.19 -12.27 6.10
N ILE A 90 -5.89 -12.86 5.13
CA ILE A 90 -6.77 -12.17 4.20
C ILE A 90 -8.21 -12.68 4.30
N THR A 91 -9.17 -11.82 3.96
CA THR A 91 -10.59 -12.22 3.92
C THR A 91 -10.86 -13.15 2.74
N ARG A 92 -11.93 -13.95 2.83
CA ARG A 92 -12.38 -14.81 1.72
C ARG A 92 -12.62 -14.00 0.44
N GLN A 93 -13.29 -12.86 0.57
CA GLN A 93 -13.57 -11.98 -0.56
C GLN A 93 -12.28 -11.46 -1.23
N LEU A 94 -11.25 -11.16 -0.44
CA LEU A 94 -9.95 -10.74 -0.97
C LEU A 94 -9.24 -11.91 -1.69
N ALA A 95 -9.33 -13.12 -1.16
CA ALA A 95 -8.76 -14.30 -1.81
C ALA A 95 -9.43 -14.59 -3.16
N GLU A 96 -10.76 -14.56 -3.23
CA GLU A 96 -11.53 -14.71 -4.48
C GLU A 96 -11.16 -13.62 -5.51
N PHE A 97 -11.01 -12.37 -5.05
CA PHE A 97 -10.55 -11.27 -5.90
C PHE A 97 -9.13 -11.50 -6.43
N LEU A 98 -8.19 -11.92 -5.56
CA LEU A 98 -6.80 -12.17 -5.92
C LEU A 98 -6.67 -13.34 -6.90
N GLU A 99 -7.49 -14.38 -6.76
CA GLU A 99 -7.52 -15.51 -7.69
C GLU A 99 -7.87 -15.06 -9.11
N GLY A 100 -8.94 -14.27 -9.25
CA GLY A 100 -9.34 -13.69 -10.54
C GLY A 100 -8.27 -12.75 -11.10
N TYR A 101 -7.70 -11.89 -10.26
CA TYR A 101 -6.64 -10.96 -10.66
C TYR A 101 -5.37 -11.69 -11.14
N MET A 102 -4.91 -12.71 -10.41
CA MET A 102 -3.71 -13.48 -10.74
C MET A 102 -3.89 -14.32 -12.01
N THR A 103 -5.12 -14.71 -12.34
CA THR A 103 -5.44 -15.42 -13.60
C THR A 103 -5.29 -14.50 -14.81
N GLY A 104 -5.58 -13.20 -14.66
CA GLY A 104 -5.43 -12.19 -15.71
C GLY A 104 -3.99 -11.68 -15.91
N LEU A 105 -3.08 -11.99 -15.00
CA LEU A 105 -1.67 -11.60 -15.12
C LEU A 105 -0.93 -12.44 -16.18
N GLN A 106 0.03 -11.84 -16.86
CA GLN A 106 0.90 -12.54 -17.81
C GLN A 106 1.60 -13.74 -17.15
N LYS A 107 1.69 -14.84 -17.91
CA LYS A 107 2.37 -16.06 -17.46
C LYS A 107 3.88 -15.80 -17.39
N GLY A 108 4.51 -16.18 -16.28
CA GLY A 108 5.96 -16.02 -16.06
C GLY A 108 6.35 -14.81 -15.21
N THR A 109 5.44 -13.89 -14.94
CA THR A 109 5.72 -12.73 -14.07
C THR A 109 5.69 -13.17 -12.60
N PRO A 110 6.79 -13.05 -11.83
CA PRO A 110 6.83 -13.45 -10.42
C PRO A 110 6.10 -12.44 -9.51
N TRP A 111 5.96 -11.19 -9.95
CA TRP A 111 5.36 -10.10 -9.18
C TRP A 111 3.84 -10.08 -9.29
N LEU A 112 3.17 -9.77 -8.19
CA LEU A 112 1.73 -9.48 -8.18
C LEU A 112 1.44 -8.13 -8.87
N PHE A 113 2.35 -7.17 -8.71
CA PHE A 113 2.29 -5.83 -9.31
C PHE A 113 3.49 -5.57 -10.22
N PRO A 114 3.45 -6.00 -11.51
CA PRO A 114 4.57 -5.80 -12.42
C PRO A 114 4.74 -4.34 -12.85
N SER A 115 5.96 -3.79 -12.79
CA SER A 115 6.26 -2.51 -13.42
C SER A 115 6.98 -2.69 -14.75
N PRO A 116 6.48 -2.11 -15.86
CA PRO A 116 7.19 -2.13 -17.14
C PRO A 116 8.46 -1.25 -17.15
N SER A 117 8.64 -0.36 -16.16
CA SER A 117 9.73 0.64 -16.16
C SER A 117 10.90 0.31 -15.22
N ALA A 118 10.81 -0.74 -14.40
CA ALA A 118 11.91 -1.12 -13.53
C ALA A 118 12.82 -2.15 -14.19
N LYS A 119 14.13 -1.93 -14.11
CA LYS A 119 15.16 -2.89 -14.57
C LYS A 119 15.04 -4.27 -13.89
N GLU A 120 14.34 -4.36 -12.76
CA GLU A 120 14.07 -5.59 -11.99
C GLU A 120 12.58 -5.99 -11.97
N GLY A 121 11.72 -5.29 -12.72
CA GLY A 121 10.28 -5.59 -12.84
C GLY A 121 9.42 -5.18 -11.62
N HIS A 122 9.99 -4.45 -10.65
CA HIS A 122 9.32 -4.02 -9.43
C HIS A 122 8.73 -2.60 -9.55
N ASN A 123 7.55 -2.34 -8.98
CA ASN A 123 6.96 -0.99 -9.01
C ASN A 123 7.45 -0.17 -7.80
N ASP A 124 8.57 0.54 -7.96
CA ASP A 124 9.21 1.33 -6.90
C ASP A 124 8.43 2.62 -6.53
N GLY A 125 7.41 2.97 -7.31
CA GLY A 125 6.53 4.07 -6.99
C GLY A 125 5.68 4.54 -8.15
N TYR A 126 4.41 4.81 -7.85
CA TYR A 126 3.54 5.64 -8.67
C TYR A 126 4.08 7.08 -8.69
N SER A 127 5.05 7.36 -9.57
CA SER A 127 5.50 8.74 -9.89
C SER A 127 4.84 9.29 -11.16
N GLN A 128 3.76 8.67 -11.63
CA GLN A 128 2.93 9.29 -12.65
C GLN A 128 1.89 10.14 -11.95
N THR A 129 1.97 11.44 -12.21
CA THR A 129 0.99 12.48 -11.91
C THR A 129 -0.41 11.90 -11.81
N VAL A 130 -0.94 11.84 -10.59
CA VAL A 130 -2.39 11.70 -10.41
C VAL A 130 -3.01 12.87 -11.16
N SER A 131 -3.59 12.60 -12.33
CA SER A 131 -4.45 13.56 -12.98
C SER A 131 -5.49 13.97 -11.93
N PRO A 132 -5.64 15.26 -11.62
CA PRO A 132 -6.55 15.67 -10.57
C PRO A 132 -7.96 15.34 -11.05
N CYS A 133 -8.50 14.23 -10.57
CA CYS A 133 -9.93 13.98 -10.64
C CYS A 133 -10.56 15.18 -9.91
N SER A 134 -11.18 16.07 -10.69
CA SER A 134 -11.66 17.37 -10.26
C SER A 134 -12.74 17.20 -9.19
N PHE A 135 -12.31 17.14 -7.94
CA PHE A 135 -13.15 17.13 -6.75
C PHE A 135 -13.80 18.51 -6.61
N ARG A 136 -14.87 18.74 -7.39
CA ARG A 136 -15.68 19.95 -7.31
C ARG A 136 -16.41 19.92 -5.97
N ARG A 137 -15.96 20.75 -5.02
CA ARG A 137 -16.71 21.04 -3.79
C ARG A 137 -18.07 21.62 -4.20
N ARG A 138 -19.15 20.88 -3.97
CA ARG A 138 -20.48 21.48 -3.89
C ARG A 138 -20.57 22.16 -2.52
N ASN A 139 -20.36 23.48 -2.51
CA ASN A 139 -20.80 24.30 -1.39
C ASN A 139 -22.33 24.35 -1.45
N GLY A 140 -22.98 24.01 -0.35
CA GLY A 140 -24.41 24.16 -0.17
C GLY A 140 -24.79 25.61 0.07
N SER A 141 -25.88 26.02 -0.57
CA SER A 141 -26.83 27.02 -0.10
C SER A 141 -28.20 26.54 -0.51
#